data_AF-A0A413UBS8-F1
#
_entry.id   AF-A0A413UBS8-F1
#
_cell.length_a   1.000
_cell.length_b   1.000
_cell.length_c   1.000
_cell.angle_alpha   90.00
_cell.angle_beta   90.00
_cell.angle_gamma   90.00
#
_symmetry.space_group_name_H-M   'P 1'
#
loop_
_entity.id
_entity.type
_entity.pdbx_description
1 polymer ?
#
loop_
_entity_poly.entity_id
_entity_poly.type
_entity_poly.pdbx_seq_one_letter_code
_entity_poly.pdbx_strand_id
1 'polypeptide(L)'
;MRSYDQVKSLSNFRVIVDTREKNTEKSKIRFREFGSFERQALTVGDYTFNATLPSGKKLHDETHAVEPMVAIERKLDLGEIASCFAGNKKHRFYNELERAKAAGCKLYLLVEDATWDDIFEHRYRSQMQPEVLIANLNAIQARYDVHLVFCKSEYSGKLIKCLLYREFKELLQQGKFDDMTL
;
A
#
# COMPACT_ATOMS: atom_id res chain seq x y z
N MET A 1 13.59 6.28 -20.52
CA MET A 1 12.59 5.61 -21.38
C MET A 1 11.78 6.65 -22.17
N ARG A 2 11.37 6.39 -23.43
CA ARG A 2 10.61 7.36 -24.25
C ARG A 2 9.15 7.49 -23.76
N SER A 3 8.49 8.61 -24.04
CA SER A 3 7.09 8.85 -23.61
C SER A 3 6.11 7.78 -24.14
N TYR A 4 6.28 7.30 -25.37
CA TYR A 4 5.46 6.22 -25.94
C TYR A 4 5.56 4.91 -25.14
N ASP A 5 6.78 4.56 -24.73
CA ASP A 5 7.07 3.37 -23.95
C ASP A 5 6.45 3.45 -22.55
N GLN A 6 6.45 4.65 -21.94
CA GLN A 6 5.77 4.90 -20.66
C GLN A 6 4.26 4.63 -20.78
N VAL A 7 3.62 5.11 -21.85
CA VAL A 7 2.19 4.88 -22.10
C VAL A 7 1.89 3.39 -22.26
N LYS A 8 2.73 2.66 -23.01
CA LYS A 8 2.59 1.21 -23.22
C LYS A 8 2.75 0.41 -21.92
N SER A 9 3.66 0.81 -21.04
CA SER A 9 3.78 0.17 -19.72
C SER A 9 2.59 0.47 -18.82
N LEU A 10 2.13 1.72 -18.80
CA LEU A 10 0.98 2.15 -17.98
C LEU A 10 -0.32 1.48 -18.43
N SER A 11 -0.50 1.17 -19.72
CA SER A 11 -1.69 0.46 -20.19
C SER A 11 -1.79 -0.99 -19.68
N ASN A 12 -0.69 -1.56 -19.21
CA ASN A 12 -0.60 -2.92 -18.66
C ASN A 12 -0.55 -2.94 -17.13
N PHE A 13 -0.76 -1.79 -16.48
CA PHE A 13 -0.79 -1.66 -15.03
C PHE A 13 -1.87 -2.57 -14.43
N ARG A 14 -1.49 -3.30 -13.39
CA ARG A 14 -2.40 -4.13 -12.60
C ARG A 14 -2.05 -4.01 -11.13
N VAL A 15 -3.06 -4.04 -10.27
CA VAL A 15 -2.86 -4.14 -8.83
C VAL A 15 -2.53 -5.60 -8.48
N ILE A 16 -1.50 -5.83 -7.68
CA ILE A 16 -1.28 -7.12 -7.01
C ILE A 16 -1.94 -7.05 -5.65
N VAL A 17 -2.80 -8.02 -5.34
CA VAL A 17 -3.43 -8.19 -4.03
C VAL A 17 -2.73 -9.34 -3.30
N ASP A 18 -2.34 -9.11 -2.05
CA ASP A 18 -1.73 -10.15 -1.23
C ASP A 18 -2.64 -11.39 -1.10
N THR A 19 -2.05 -12.59 -1.08
CA THR A 19 -2.79 -13.85 -0.99
C THR A 19 -3.49 -14.04 0.36
N ARG A 20 -3.03 -13.35 1.41
CA ARG A 20 -3.63 -13.35 2.76
C ARG A 20 -4.84 -12.42 2.85
N GLU A 21 -5.00 -11.46 1.93
CA GLU A 21 -6.18 -10.59 1.93
C GLU A 21 -7.47 -11.42 1.75
N LYS A 22 -8.46 -11.15 2.60
CA LYS A 22 -9.66 -11.99 2.66
C LYS A 22 -10.52 -11.80 1.41
N ASN A 23 -11.17 -12.87 0.95
CA ASN A 23 -12.11 -12.83 -0.18
C ASN A 23 -13.57 -12.68 0.28
N THR A 24 -13.87 -11.54 0.90
CA THR A 24 -15.22 -11.16 1.37
C THR A 24 -15.97 -10.36 0.31
N GLU A 25 -17.28 -10.17 0.47
CA GLU A 25 -18.05 -9.30 -0.45
C GLU A 25 -17.52 -7.85 -0.48
N LYS A 26 -17.10 -7.32 0.67
CA LYS A 26 -16.51 -5.97 0.74
C LYS A 26 -15.19 -5.88 -0.03
N SER A 27 -14.31 -6.88 0.08
CA SER A 27 -13.06 -6.89 -0.69
C SER A 27 -13.31 -7.14 -2.18
N LYS A 28 -14.30 -7.96 -2.56
CA LYS A 28 -14.71 -8.09 -3.98
C LYS A 28 -15.23 -6.79 -4.57
N ILE A 29 -15.97 -5.98 -3.81
CA ILE A 29 -16.36 -4.63 -4.25
C ILE A 29 -15.11 -3.78 -4.47
N ARG A 30 -14.19 -3.77 -3.50
CA ARG A 30 -12.92 -3.04 -3.61
C ARG A 30 -12.10 -3.45 -4.83
N PHE A 31 -11.96 -4.76 -5.07
CA PHE A 31 -11.11 -5.28 -6.14
C PHE A 31 -11.65 -4.93 -7.53
N ARG A 32 -12.97 -4.79 -7.67
CA ARG A 32 -13.59 -4.32 -8.91
C ARG A 32 -13.14 -2.90 -9.29
N GLU A 33 -12.86 -2.04 -8.31
CA GLU A 33 -12.37 -0.67 -8.55
C GLU A 33 -10.94 -0.64 -9.11
N PHE A 34 -10.17 -1.71 -8.96
CA PHE A 34 -8.84 -1.82 -9.55
C PHE A 34 -8.92 -1.93 -11.08
N GLY A 35 -9.98 -2.54 -11.60
CA GLY A 35 -10.05 -3.02 -12.98
C GLY A 35 -9.22 -4.29 -13.12
N SER A 36 -7.97 -4.16 -13.58
CA SER A 36 -7.05 -5.30 -13.69
C SER A 36 -6.31 -5.52 -12.38
N PHE A 37 -6.40 -6.75 -11.86
CA PHE A 37 -5.64 -7.17 -10.69
C PHE A 37 -5.24 -8.64 -10.79
N GLU A 38 -4.22 -9.02 -10.01
CA GLU A 38 -3.81 -10.40 -9.80
C GLU A 38 -3.57 -10.64 -8.31
N ARG A 39 -3.50 -11.92 -7.90
CA ARG A 39 -3.21 -12.29 -6.51
C ARG A 39 -1.86 -12.96 -6.41
N GLN A 40 -1.00 -12.47 -5.53
CA GLN A 40 0.32 -13.04 -5.29
C GLN A 40 0.78 -12.73 -3.87
N ALA A 41 1.60 -13.59 -3.28
CA ALA A 41 2.13 -13.34 -1.94
C ALA A 41 3.06 -12.11 -1.96
N LEU A 42 2.87 -11.18 -1.03
CA LEU A 42 3.75 -10.03 -0.82
C LEU A 42 4.59 -10.24 0.44
N THR A 43 5.85 -9.84 0.39
CA THR A 43 6.69 -9.85 1.61
C THR A 43 6.23 -8.76 2.60
N VAL A 44 5.65 -7.67 2.10
CA VAL A 44 5.12 -6.55 2.89
C VAL A 44 3.92 -5.88 2.21
N GLY A 45 2.99 -5.37 3.03
CA GLY A 45 1.76 -4.71 2.57
C GLY A 45 0.69 -5.69 2.11
N ASP A 46 -0.48 -5.12 1.82
CA ASP A 46 -1.66 -5.83 1.30
C ASP A 46 -1.80 -5.67 -0.22
N TYR A 47 -1.29 -4.55 -0.76
CA TYR A 47 -1.42 -4.20 -2.17
C TYR A 47 -0.13 -3.63 -2.74
N THR A 48 0.21 -4.00 -3.98
CA THR A 48 1.25 -3.35 -4.80
C THR A 48 0.81 -3.39 -6.28
N PHE A 49 1.73 -3.23 -7.23
CA PHE A 49 1.42 -3.27 -8.65
C PHE A 49 2.39 -4.16 -9.44
N ASN A 50 1.93 -4.61 -10.60
CA ASN A 50 2.76 -5.17 -11.65
C ASN A 50 2.52 -4.39 -12.94
N ALA A 51 3.45 -4.53 -13.88
CA ALA A 51 3.30 -4.05 -15.24
C ALA A 51 4.25 -4.80 -16.16
N THR A 52 3.94 -4.78 -17.45
CA THR A 52 4.84 -5.27 -18.49
C THR A 52 5.57 -4.09 -19.12
N LEU A 53 6.90 -4.13 -19.10
CA LEU A 53 7.77 -3.15 -19.75
C LEU A 53 7.75 -3.33 -21.29
N PRO A 54 8.21 -2.34 -22.07
CA PRO A 54 8.22 -2.43 -23.54
C PRO A 54 8.98 -3.65 -24.08
N SER A 55 10.00 -4.11 -23.35
CA SER A 55 10.79 -5.32 -23.62
C SER A 55 9.98 -6.62 -23.47
N GLY A 56 8.77 -6.58 -22.91
CA GLY A 56 7.93 -7.74 -22.62
C GLY A 56 8.18 -8.34 -21.23
N LYS A 57 9.17 -7.85 -20.49
CA LYS A 57 9.47 -8.29 -19.12
C LYS A 57 8.42 -7.74 -18.14
N LYS A 58 7.89 -8.59 -17.26
CA LYS A 58 7.08 -8.15 -16.10
C LYS A 58 7.99 -7.61 -14.99
N LEU A 59 7.51 -6.64 -14.21
CA LEU A 59 8.24 -6.14 -13.04
C LEU A 59 8.44 -7.25 -11.98
N HIS A 60 7.41 -8.07 -11.80
CA HIS A 60 7.42 -9.21 -10.88
C HIS A 60 6.96 -10.47 -11.63
N ASP A 61 7.72 -11.56 -11.49
CA ASP A 61 7.28 -12.88 -11.92
C ASP A 61 6.38 -13.54 -10.86
N GLU A 62 5.67 -14.58 -11.23
CA GLU A 62 4.69 -15.29 -10.40
C GLU A 62 5.27 -16.44 -9.57
N THR A 63 6.60 -16.64 -9.60
CA THR A 63 7.26 -17.80 -8.99
C THR A 63 7.64 -17.61 -7.52
N HIS A 64 7.88 -16.35 -7.10
CA HIS A 64 8.29 -16.01 -5.74
C HIS A 64 7.35 -14.99 -5.10
N ALA A 65 7.50 -14.79 -3.78
CA ALA A 65 6.84 -13.68 -3.11
C ALA A 65 7.37 -12.35 -3.65
N VAL A 66 6.48 -11.39 -3.89
CA VAL A 66 6.84 -10.07 -4.41
C VAL A 66 7.49 -9.26 -3.30
N GLU A 67 8.68 -8.73 -3.59
CA GLU A 67 9.32 -7.66 -2.83
C GLU A 67 8.95 -6.31 -3.47
N PRO A 68 7.99 -5.57 -2.90
CA PRO A 68 7.46 -4.39 -3.54
C PRO A 68 8.44 -3.21 -3.47
N MET A 69 8.53 -2.42 -4.54
CA MET A 69 9.13 -1.07 -4.46
C MET A 69 8.20 -0.09 -3.73
N VAL A 70 6.89 -0.30 -3.86
CA VAL A 70 5.84 0.47 -3.22
C VAL A 70 4.74 -0.48 -2.76
N ALA A 71 4.27 -0.32 -1.53
CA ALA A 71 3.17 -1.12 -0.99
C ALA A 71 2.14 -0.26 -0.28
N ILE A 72 0.89 -0.73 -0.24
CA ILE A 72 -0.16 -0.19 0.61
C ILE A 72 -0.53 -1.25 1.66
N GLU A 73 -0.43 -0.87 2.92
CA GLU A 73 -1.00 -1.58 4.07
C GLU A 73 -2.35 -0.94 4.39
N ARG A 74 -3.43 -1.73 4.40
CA ARG A 74 -4.78 -1.23 4.65
C ARG A 74 -5.21 -1.56 6.08
N LYS A 75 -5.80 -0.59 6.77
CA LYS A 75 -6.53 -0.80 8.03
C LYS A 75 -7.98 -0.35 7.89
N LEU A 76 -8.89 -1.09 8.53
CA LEU A 76 -10.33 -0.88 8.44
C LEU A 76 -10.79 0.41 9.14
N ASP A 77 -10.15 0.77 10.24
CA ASP A 77 -10.54 1.92 11.07
C ASP A 77 -9.42 2.30 12.07
N LEU A 78 -9.66 3.36 12.84
CA LEU A 78 -8.78 3.80 13.94
C LEU A 78 -8.64 2.76 15.07
N GLY A 79 -9.63 1.89 15.27
CA GLY A 79 -9.56 0.83 16.27
C GLY A 79 -8.54 -0.24 15.88
N GLU A 80 -8.51 -0.64 14.61
CA GLU A 80 -7.53 -1.57 14.07
C GLU A 80 -6.11 -0.98 14.17
N ILE A 81 -5.95 0.29 13.77
CA ILE A 81 -4.69 1.03 13.91
C ILE A 81 -4.24 1.10 15.37
N ALA A 82 -5.10 1.51 16.30
CA ALA A 82 -4.75 1.59 17.71
C ALA A 82 -4.32 0.21 18.25
N SER A 83 -4.95 -0.87 17.77
CA SER A 83 -4.55 -2.24 18.11
C SER A 83 -3.16 -2.60 17.58
N CYS A 84 -2.71 -2.01 16.48
CA CYS A 84 -1.36 -2.21 15.95
C CYS A 84 -0.27 -1.60 16.85
N PHE A 85 -0.61 -0.66 17.74
CA PHE A 85 0.33 -0.06 18.68
C PHE A 85 0.25 -0.65 20.10
N ALA A 86 -0.57 -1.68 20.30
CA ALA A 86 -0.83 -2.28 21.60
C ALA A 86 -0.61 -3.80 21.61
N GLY A 87 -0.22 -4.32 22.78
CA GLY A 87 -0.06 -5.76 23.03
C GLY A 87 0.85 -6.48 22.04
N ASN A 88 0.52 -7.74 21.74
CA ASN A 88 1.34 -8.61 20.88
C ASN A 88 1.36 -8.17 19.41
N LYS A 89 0.36 -7.41 18.95
CA LYS A 89 0.31 -6.89 17.57
C LYS A 89 1.38 -5.83 17.32
N LYS A 90 1.77 -5.08 18.36
CA LYS A 90 2.82 -4.06 18.29
C LYS A 90 4.10 -4.60 17.66
N HIS A 91 4.66 -5.67 18.21
CA HIS A 91 5.92 -6.21 17.71
C HIS A 91 5.82 -6.65 16.23
N ARG A 92 4.71 -7.30 15.86
CA ARG A 92 4.47 -7.70 14.47
C ARG A 92 4.42 -6.49 13.53
N PHE A 93 3.68 -5.46 13.91
CA PHE A 93 3.52 -4.26 13.09
C PHE A 93 4.85 -3.53 12.89
N TYR A 94 5.63 -3.33 13.95
CA TYR A 94 6.97 -2.73 13.81
C TYR A 94 7.92 -3.60 12.98
N ASN A 95 7.87 -4.93 13.09
CA ASN A 95 8.69 -5.81 12.24
C ASN A 95 8.30 -5.74 10.75
N GLU A 96 7.03 -5.47 10.43
CA GLU A 96 6.59 -5.20 9.05
C GLU A 96 7.15 -3.86 8.53
N LEU A 97 7.15 -2.82 9.36
CA LEU A 97 7.75 -1.53 9.03
C LEU A 97 9.27 -1.62 8.82
N GLU A 98 9.98 -2.33 9.70
CA GLU A 98 11.42 -2.58 9.55
C GLU A 98 11.73 -3.35 8.26
N ARG A 99 10.93 -4.37 7.93
CA ARG A 99 11.09 -5.12 6.67
C ARG A 99 10.84 -4.23 5.44
N ALA A 100 9.81 -3.37 5.46
CA ALA A 100 9.57 -2.42 4.39
C ALA A 100 10.77 -1.49 4.18
N LYS A 101 11.26 -0.89 5.27
CA LYS A 101 12.39 0.03 5.25
C LYS A 101 13.68 -0.65 4.77
N ALA A 102 13.96 -1.86 5.27
CA ALA A 102 15.15 -2.62 4.86
C ALA A 102 15.12 -3.00 3.38
N ALA A 103 13.94 -3.26 2.82
CA ALA A 103 13.74 -3.54 1.39
C ALA A 103 13.72 -2.27 0.52
N GLY A 104 13.81 -1.07 1.11
CA GLY A 104 13.63 0.20 0.38
C GLY A 104 12.22 0.35 -0.20
N CYS A 105 11.23 -0.31 0.39
CA CYS A 105 9.83 -0.24 -0.03
C CYS A 105 9.17 1.01 0.54
N LYS A 106 8.62 1.85 -0.34
CA LYS A 106 7.79 2.98 0.06
C LYS A 106 6.44 2.47 0.53
N LEU A 107 6.11 2.72 1.81
CA LEU A 107 4.90 2.19 2.42
C LEU A 107 3.83 3.26 2.60
N TYR A 108 2.65 3.01 2.07
CA TYR A 108 1.44 3.77 2.37
C TYR A 108 0.63 3.01 3.43
N LEU A 109 0.24 3.70 4.51
CA LEU A 109 -0.71 3.20 5.49
C LEU A 109 -2.07 3.85 5.22
N LEU A 110 -2.97 3.09 4.59
CA LEU A 110 -4.31 3.56 4.26
C LEU A 110 -5.28 3.12 5.35
N VAL A 111 -5.92 4.09 6.00
CA VAL A 111 -6.89 3.86 7.08
C VAL A 111 -8.27 4.29 6.58
N GLU A 112 -9.20 3.34 6.59
CA GLU A 112 -10.59 3.60 6.19
C GLU A 112 -11.40 4.29 7.29
N ASP A 113 -12.41 5.07 6.87
CA ASP A 113 -13.44 5.68 7.72
C ASP A 113 -12.88 6.42 8.96
N ALA A 114 -11.81 7.17 8.72
CA ALA A 114 -11.06 7.89 9.74
C ALA A 114 -10.55 9.24 9.21
N THR A 115 -10.28 10.17 10.12
CA THR A 115 -9.64 11.47 9.87
C THR A 115 -8.73 11.83 11.04
N TRP A 116 -7.91 12.87 10.88
CA TRP A 116 -7.16 13.42 12.00
C TRP A 116 -8.09 13.98 13.09
N ASP A 117 -9.18 14.65 12.70
CA ASP A 117 -10.18 15.19 13.63
C ASP A 117 -10.81 14.07 14.48
N ASP A 118 -11.06 12.89 13.88
CA ASP A 118 -11.55 11.73 14.63
C ASP A 118 -10.56 11.28 15.70
N ILE A 119 -9.27 11.43 15.48
CA ILE A 119 -8.26 11.09 16.48
C ILE A 119 -8.24 12.15 17.58
N PHE A 120 -8.11 13.43 17.22
CA PHE A 120 -8.05 14.53 18.19
C PHE A 120 -9.27 14.60 19.11
N GLU A 121 -10.46 14.32 18.58
CA GLU A 121 -11.71 14.31 19.33
C GLU A 121 -12.06 12.93 19.94
N HIS A 122 -11.14 11.96 19.87
CA HIS A 122 -11.34 10.61 20.40
C HIS A 122 -12.59 9.88 19.85
N ARG A 123 -12.92 10.08 18.57
CA ARG A 123 -14.06 9.44 17.89
C ARG A 123 -13.71 8.03 17.40
N TYR A 124 -13.27 7.16 18.31
CA TYR A 124 -12.97 5.76 18.05
C TYR A 124 -13.15 4.89 19.30
N ARG A 125 -13.27 3.56 19.13
CA ARG A 125 -13.63 2.64 20.24
C ARG A 125 -12.47 2.30 21.19
N SER A 126 -11.24 2.33 20.69
CA SER A 126 -10.05 1.98 21.49
C SER A 126 -9.87 2.95 22.66
N GLN A 127 -9.44 2.44 23.83
CA GLN A 127 -9.15 3.26 25.01
C GLN A 127 -7.77 3.95 24.94
N MET A 128 -7.02 3.74 23.86
CA MET A 128 -5.76 4.45 23.63
C MET A 128 -6.02 5.95 23.55
N GLN A 129 -5.35 6.73 24.38
CA GLN A 129 -5.53 8.18 24.41
C GLN A 129 -5.13 8.83 23.07
N PRO A 130 -5.81 9.91 22.63
CA PRO A 130 -5.53 10.58 21.36
C PRO A 130 -4.05 10.92 21.19
N GLU A 131 -3.42 11.46 22.23
CA GLU A 131 -2.03 11.91 22.21
C GLU A 131 -1.07 10.74 21.95
N VAL A 132 -1.39 9.56 22.48
CA VAL A 132 -0.60 8.34 22.27
C VAL A 132 -0.75 7.84 20.83
N LEU A 133 -1.97 7.86 20.29
CA LEU A 133 -2.21 7.44 18.91
C LEU A 133 -1.54 8.40 17.91
N ILE A 134 -1.68 9.70 18.12
CA ILE A 134 -1.02 10.75 17.34
C ILE A 134 0.50 10.59 17.38
N ALA A 135 1.07 10.40 18.56
CA ALA A 135 2.52 10.22 18.72
C ALA A 135 3.02 8.98 17.97
N ASN A 136 2.31 7.86 18.04
CA ASN A 136 2.69 6.64 17.32
C ASN A 136 2.58 6.79 15.80
N LEU A 137 1.49 7.39 15.30
CA LEU A 137 1.31 7.64 13.87
C LEU A 137 2.39 8.58 13.31
N ASN A 138 2.71 9.66 14.02
CA ASN A 138 3.80 10.55 13.60
C ASN A 138 5.16 9.87 13.70
N ALA A 139 5.39 9.05 14.73
CA ALA A 139 6.63 8.30 14.87
C ALA A 139 6.87 7.33 13.71
N ILE A 140 5.85 6.60 13.24
CA ILE A 140 6.06 5.67 12.12
C ILE A 140 6.31 6.41 10.80
N GLN A 141 5.63 7.54 10.56
CA GLN A 141 5.88 8.38 9.39
C GLN A 141 7.33 8.89 9.40
N ALA A 142 7.80 9.43 10.53
CA ALA A 142 9.15 9.98 10.64
C ALA A 142 10.28 8.93 10.62
N ARG A 143 10.06 7.75 11.22
CA ARG A 143 11.12 6.73 11.37
C ARG A 143 11.21 5.77 10.18
N TYR A 144 10.09 5.51 9.52
CA TYR A 144 9.95 4.46 8.50
C TYR A 144 9.51 4.99 7.13
N ASP A 145 9.41 6.31 6.96
CA ASP A 145 8.96 6.94 5.71
C ASP A 145 7.59 6.42 5.25
N VAL A 146 6.69 6.23 6.21
CA VAL A 146 5.32 5.79 5.95
C VAL A 146 4.48 6.98 5.53
N HIS A 147 3.70 6.84 4.46
CA HIS A 147 2.70 7.82 4.06
C HIS A 147 1.34 7.45 4.63
N LEU A 148 0.88 8.19 5.64
CA LEU A 148 -0.46 7.99 6.21
C LEU A 148 -1.53 8.62 5.32
N VAL A 149 -2.54 7.83 4.97
CA VAL A 149 -3.66 8.27 4.12
C VAL A 149 -4.97 7.83 4.74
N PHE A 150 -5.92 8.76 4.78
CA PHE A 150 -7.28 8.53 5.24
C PHE A 150 -8.25 8.54 4.07
N CYS A 151 -9.24 7.63 4.06
CA CYS A 151 -10.32 7.68 3.07
C CYS A 151 -11.60 7.01 3.57
N LYS A 152 -12.74 7.31 2.95
CA LYS A 152 -13.94 6.48 3.16
C LYS A 152 -13.72 5.08 2.59
N SER A 153 -14.29 4.06 3.24
CA SER A 153 -14.15 2.67 2.81
C SER A 153 -14.67 2.40 1.40
N GLU A 154 -15.72 3.12 0.96
CA GLU A 154 -16.24 3.06 -0.42
C GLU A 154 -15.26 3.57 -1.49
N TYR A 155 -14.23 4.36 -1.11
CA TYR A 155 -13.23 4.90 -2.02
C TYR A 155 -11.87 4.22 -1.93
N SER A 156 -11.67 3.30 -0.98
CA SER A 156 -10.35 2.70 -0.76
C SER A 156 -9.83 1.97 -2.00
N GLY A 157 -10.70 1.25 -2.72
CA GLY A 157 -10.31 0.57 -3.96
C GLY A 157 -9.80 1.52 -5.04
N LYS A 158 -10.53 2.64 -5.25
CA LYS A 158 -10.13 3.68 -6.19
C LYS A 158 -8.83 4.34 -5.77
N LEU A 159 -8.70 4.69 -4.49
CA LEU A 159 -7.51 5.38 -3.97
C LEU A 159 -6.26 4.51 -4.02
N ILE A 160 -6.37 3.21 -3.67
CA ILE A 160 -5.29 2.23 -3.81
C ILE A 160 -4.75 2.21 -5.24
N LYS A 161 -5.65 2.08 -6.23
CA LYS A 161 -5.28 2.12 -7.65
C LYS A 161 -4.61 3.44 -8.02
N CYS A 162 -5.19 4.57 -7.63
CA CYS A 162 -4.67 5.90 -7.96
C CYS A 162 -3.25 6.13 -7.41
N LEU A 163 -3.01 5.76 -6.15
CA LEU A 163 -1.69 5.88 -5.51
C LEU A 163 -0.65 5.01 -6.22
N LEU A 164 -0.93 3.72 -6.39
CA LEU A 164 0.01 2.78 -7.02
C LEU A 164 0.27 3.12 -8.49
N TYR A 165 -0.76 3.51 -9.24
CA TYR A 165 -0.60 3.94 -10.63
C TYR A 165 0.26 5.21 -10.73
N ARG A 166 0.05 6.18 -9.84
CA ARG A 166 0.85 7.39 -9.78
C ARG A 166 2.31 7.05 -9.46
N GLU A 167 2.56 6.25 -8.44
CA GLU A 167 3.91 5.82 -8.06
C GLU A 167 4.62 5.12 -9.22
N PHE A 168 3.94 4.20 -9.91
CA PHE A 168 4.51 3.57 -11.09
C PHE A 168 4.86 4.59 -12.18
N LYS A 169 3.97 5.55 -12.45
CA LYS A 169 4.23 6.61 -13.43
C LYS A 169 5.45 7.45 -13.07
N GLU A 170 5.59 7.86 -11.82
CA GLU A 170 6.76 8.64 -11.37
C GLU A 170 8.06 7.82 -11.49
N LEU A 171 8.04 6.52 -11.13
CA LEU A 171 9.20 5.63 -11.31
C LEU A 171 9.62 5.49 -12.79
N LEU A 172 8.65 5.41 -13.72
CA LEU A 172 8.92 5.42 -15.17
C LEU A 172 9.52 6.75 -15.65
N GLN A 173 9.09 7.88 -15.07
CA GLN A 173 9.59 9.22 -15.42
C GLN A 173 10.99 9.48 -14.86
N GLN A 174 11.32 8.90 -13.71
CA GLN A 174 12.65 8.94 -13.10
C GLN A 174 13.66 7.99 -13.76
N GLY A 175 13.22 7.19 -14.75
CA GLY A 175 14.09 6.25 -15.46
C GLY A 175 14.46 5.01 -14.65
N LYS A 176 13.70 4.68 -13.58
CA LYS A 176 13.98 3.53 -12.69
C LYS A 176 14.13 2.20 -13.43
N PHE A 177 13.53 2.09 -14.61
CA PHE A 177 13.46 0.86 -15.39
C PHE A 177 14.19 0.93 -16.73
N ASP A 178 14.96 1.99 -16.98
CA ASP A 178 15.61 2.20 -18.28
C ASP A 178 16.55 1.03 -18.64
N ASP A 179 17.28 0.49 -17.66
CA ASP A 179 18.18 -0.66 -17.83
C ASP A 179 17.43 -1.98 -18.10
N MET A 180 16.12 -2.04 -17.85
CA MET A 180 15.28 -3.22 -18.10
C MET A 180 14.52 -3.17 -19.43
N THR A 181 14.76 -2.12 -20.23
CA THR A 181 14.13 -1.93 -21.55
C THR A 181 15.03 -2.35 -22.72
N LEU A 182 16.27 -2.74 -22.45
CA LEU A 182 17.21 -3.38 -23.39
C LEU A 182 16.88 -4.87 -23.54
#